data_AF-A0A9J6FRN5-F1
#
_entry.id   AF-A0A9J6FRN5-F1
#
_cell.length_a   1.000
_cell.length_b   1.000
_cell.length_c   1.000
_cell.angle_alpha   90.00
_cell.angle_beta   90.00
_cell.angle_gamma   90.00
#
_symmetry.space_group_name_H-M   'P 1'
#
loop_
_entity.id
_entity.type
_entity.pdbx_description
1 polymer ?
#
loop_
_entity_poly.entity_id
_entity_poly.type
_entity_poly.pdbx_seq_one_letter_code
_entity_poly.pdbx_strand_id
1 'polypeptide(L)'
;MGLGSIETNNCAAGRKFGISERVVRQWRLQREDIFSCDSERRGFRGPKSGRFPELEAKLVEYVTDLHDRSLLVTCEMITQQAHAHLVSWGEVLKVSEGIAVGLAHLHGELPPNKLEAGKPPLAHRDFKSKNVLLKADMSACIADFGLALAFPTGVATGQAHGQARHSQLATQEGGVGTRRYMAPEVLEGSICFNQDQFLRIDMYACGLVLWELISRCSAQDGPVEEYLLPFEEEVGQHPSLEDMQEAVVHKRLRPRIRDHWRKHPGLDVLIDTVQECWDHDSEARLSANCVGERISSLYKTVPPTPTAGDHKGMDDFYVPEVNIKSALETAVLLPPKESSI
;
A
#
# COMPACT_ATOMS: atom_id res chain seq x y z
N MET A 1 33.53 21.03 -30.49
CA MET A 1 34.88 20.94 -29.87
C MET A 1 35.32 19.49 -29.94
N GLY A 2 36.55 19.25 -30.40
CA GLY A 2 37.00 17.98 -30.97
C GLY A 2 36.96 16.78 -30.02
N LEU A 3 36.44 15.67 -30.55
CA LEU A 3 36.65 14.32 -30.02
C LEU A 3 38.08 13.91 -30.34
N GLY A 4 39.03 14.43 -29.54
CA GLY A 4 40.39 13.92 -29.48
C GLY A 4 40.40 12.61 -28.69
N SER A 5 41.08 11.60 -29.24
CA SER A 5 41.29 10.30 -28.64
C SER A 5 41.74 10.42 -27.17
N ILE A 6 41.21 9.53 -26.33
CA ILE A 6 42.01 8.66 -25.45
C ILE A 6 41.07 7.60 -24.90
N GLU A 7 41.34 6.39 -25.34
CA GLU A 7 41.05 5.12 -24.71
C GLU A 7 41.48 5.16 -23.25
N THR A 8 40.68 5.78 -22.39
CA THR A 8 40.93 5.70 -20.95
C THR A 8 40.73 4.25 -20.54
N ASN A 9 41.76 3.63 -19.96
CA ASN A 9 41.64 2.34 -19.28
C ASN A 9 40.36 2.35 -18.40
N ASN A 10 39.59 1.25 -18.39
CA ASN A 10 38.34 1.15 -17.64
C ASN A 10 38.51 1.57 -16.17
N CYS A 11 39.66 1.28 -15.58
CA CYS A 11 40.04 1.66 -14.23
C CYS A 11 40.20 3.19 -14.07
N ALA A 12 40.76 3.87 -15.08
CA ALA A 12 40.94 5.33 -15.07
C ALA A 12 39.61 6.06 -15.28
N ALA A 13 38.74 5.55 -16.16
CA ALA A 13 37.38 6.07 -16.32
C ALA A 13 36.55 5.84 -15.05
N GLY A 14 36.69 4.68 -14.41
CA GLY A 14 36.03 4.38 -13.14
C GLY A 14 36.41 5.37 -12.04
N ARG A 15 37.70 5.69 -11.89
CA ARG A 15 38.17 6.72 -10.95
C ARG A 15 37.64 8.11 -11.27
N LYS A 16 37.58 8.50 -12.55
CA LYS A 16 37.09 9.83 -12.97
C LYS A 16 35.60 10.03 -12.68
N PHE A 17 34.80 8.98 -12.83
CA PHE A 17 33.34 9.05 -12.71
C PHE A 17 32.79 8.42 -11.41
N GLY A 18 33.66 7.97 -10.50
CA GLY A 18 33.26 7.40 -9.21
C GLY A 18 32.51 6.07 -9.32
N ILE A 19 32.69 5.33 -10.42
CA ILE A 19 31.98 4.07 -10.70
C ILE A 19 32.96 2.91 -10.87
N SER A 20 32.52 1.69 -10.53
CA SER A 20 33.42 0.53 -10.60
C SER A 20 33.84 0.20 -12.03
N GLU A 21 35.06 -0.33 -12.19
CA GLU A 21 35.60 -0.72 -13.51
C GLU A 21 34.67 -1.68 -14.27
N ARG A 22 33.99 -2.58 -13.54
CA ARG A 22 33.01 -3.52 -14.09
C ARG A 22 31.86 -2.80 -14.80
N VAL A 23 31.36 -1.71 -14.21
CA VAL A 23 30.27 -0.90 -14.77
C VAL A 23 30.75 -0.18 -16.03
N VAL A 24 31.96 0.40 -16.00
CA VAL A 24 32.57 1.03 -17.19
C VAL A 24 32.69 0.04 -18.35
N ARG A 25 33.11 -1.20 -18.05
CA ARG A 25 33.24 -2.25 -19.06
C ARG A 25 31.89 -2.66 -19.65
N GLN A 26 30.85 -2.82 -18.83
CA GLN A 26 29.50 -3.12 -19.32
C GLN A 26 28.95 -1.98 -20.19
N TRP A 27 29.14 -0.73 -19.76
CA TRP A 27 28.64 0.43 -20.49
C TRP A 27 29.28 0.57 -21.87
N ARG A 28 30.58 0.23 -21.99
CA ARG A 28 31.28 0.20 -23.28
C ARG A 28 30.78 -0.89 -24.22
N LEU A 29 30.39 -2.06 -23.69
CA LEU A 29 29.82 -3.14 -24.48
C LEU A 29 28.45 -2.77 -25.08
N GLN A 30 27.69 -1.92 -24.39
CA GLN A 30 26.35 -1.48 -24.81
C GLN A 30 26.36 -0.12 -25.52
N ARG A 31 27.55 0.43 -25.79
CA ARG A 31 27.71 1.80 -26.31
C ARG A 31 26.97 1.98 -27.64
N GLU A 32 27.17 1.08 -28.59
CA GLU A 32 26.53 1.19 -29.92
C GLU A 32 25.00 1.06 -29.82
N ASP A 33 24.49 0.20 -28.94
CA ASP A 33 23.05 0.05 -28.70
C ASP A 33 22.44 1.31 -28.07
N ILE A 34 23.15 1.94 -27.13
CA ILE A 34 22.70 3.18 -26.49
C ILE A 34 22.69 4.36 -27.48
N PHE A 35 23.72 4.47 -28.33
CA PHE A 35 23.82 5.56 -29.30
C PHE A 35 22.95 5.36 -30.56
N SER A 36 22.47 4.13 -30.81
CA SER A 36 21.51 3.83 -31.88
C SER A 36 20.05 3.92 -31.41
N CYS A 37 19.80 4.20 -30.13
CA CYS A 37 18.44 4.43 -29.63
C CYS A 37 17.91 5.80 -30.06
N ASP A 38 16.69 5.78 -30.60
CA ASP A 38 15.98 6.98 -31.05
C ASP A 38 15.73 7.94 -29.88
N SER A 39 16.10 9.22 -30.05
CA SER A 39 16.12 10.23 -28.99
C SER A 39 14.74 10.57 -28.42
N GLU A 40 13.67 10.16 -29.09
CA GLU A 40 12.29 10.31 -28.62
C GLU A 40 11.77 9.11 -27.80
N ARG A 41 12.50 7.99 -27.74
CA ARG A 41 12.14 6.83 -26.91
C ARG A 41 12.58 7.04 -25.46
N ARG A 42 11.87 7.89 -24.72
CA ARG A 42 11.95 7.94 -23.25
C ARG A 42 11.29 6.70 -22.65
N GLY A 43 12.03 5.61 -22.53
CA GLY A 43 11.64 4.50 -21.66
C GLY A 43 12.20 3.14 -22.08
N PHE A 44 13.30 2.74 -21.45
CA PHE A 44 13.65 1.32 -21.33
C PHE A 44 12.59 0.64 -20.45
N ARG A 45 11.66 -0.08 -21.08
CA ARG A 45 10.84 -1.07 -20.37
C ARG A 45 11.49 -2.42 -20.60
N GLY A 46 12.17 -2.92 -19.57
CA GLY A 46 12.66 -4.29 -19.49
C GLY A 46 11.59 -5.33 -19.85
N PRO A 47 11.93 -6.63 -19.88
CA PRO A 47 11.12 -7.67 -20.50
C PRO A 47 9.64 -7.56 -20.10
N LYS A 48 8.76 -7.50 -21.12
CA LYS A 48 7.29 -7.31 -21.03
C LYS A 48 6.52 -8.51 -20.46
N SER A 49 7.13 -9.19 -19.53
CA SER A 49 6.46 -10.14 -18.67
C SER A 49 7.15 -9.99 -17.34
N GLY A 50 6.42 -9.62 -16.29
CA GLY A 50 6.98 -9.59 -14.96
C GLY A 50 7.60 -10.93 -14.58
N ARG A 51 8.16 -10.99 -13.38
CA ARG A 51 8.83 -12.18 -12.84
C ARG A 51 7.98 -13.47 -12.90
N PHE A 52 6.65 -13.33 -13.05
CA PHE A 52 5.67 -14.41 -13.19
C PHE A 52 4.67 -14.13 -14.33
N PRO A 53 5.04 -14.40 -15.60
CA PRO A 53 4.23 -14.10 -16.79
C PRO A 53 2.84 -14.75 -16.76
N GLU A 54 2.77 -15.97 -16.23
CA GLU A 54 1.54 -16.75 -16.11
C GLU A 54 0.60 -16.19 -15.04
N LEU A 55 1.15 -15.60 -13.97
CA LEU A 55 0.37 -14.97 -12.91
C LEU A 55 -0.24 -13.66 -13.40
N GLU A 56 0.53 -12.87 -14.17
CA GLU A 56 0.03 -11.65 -14.82
C GLU A 56 -1.06 -11.97 -15.83
N ALA A 57 -0.89 -13.03 -16.64
CA ALA A 57 -1.93 -13.47 -17.58
C ALA A 57 -3.21 -13.89 -16.86
N LYS A 58 -3.10 -14.67 -15.77
CA LYS A 58 -4.26 -15.06 -14.95
C LYS A 58 -4.93 -13.86 -14.27
N LEU A 59 -4.15 -12.87 -13.83
CA LEU A 59 -4.69 -11.64 -13.25
C LEU A 59 -5.47 -10.84 -14.29
N VAL A 60 -4.96 -10.73 -15.52
CA VAL A 60 -5.65 -10.07 -16.64
C VAL A 60 -6.94 -10.81 -17.01
N GLU A 61 -6.91 -12.14 -17.08
CA GLU A 61 -8.09 -12.97 -17.35
C GLU A 61 -9.14 -12.81 -16.24
N TYR A 62 -8.72 -12.85 -14.98
CA TYR A 62 -9.59 -12.62 -13.82
C TYR A 62 -10.24 -11.24 -13.83
N VAL A 63 -9.46 -10.19 -14.10
CA VAL A 63 -9.97 -8.82 -14.23
C VAL A 63 -10.97 -8.73 -15.39
N THR A 64 -10.69 -9.36 -16.52
CA THR A 64 -11.59 -9.35 -17.70
C THR A 64 -12.90 -10.09 -17.43
N ASP A 65 -12.85 -11.25 -16.77
CA ASP A 65 -14.05 -12.00 -16.37
C ASP A 65 -14.92 -11.23 -15.36
N LEU A 66 -14.28 -10.49 -14.44
CA LEU A 66 -14.97 -9.56 -13.55
C LEU A 66 -15.65 -8.40 -14.29
N HIS A 67 -14.99 -7.86 -15.34
CA HIS A 67 -15.56 -6.86 -16.24
C HIS A 67 -16.83 -7.37 -16.93
N ASP A 68 -16.77 -8.57 -17.49
CA ASP A 68 -17.88 -9.16 -18.26
C ASP A 68 -19.09 -9.49 -17.37
N ARG A 69 -18.88 -9.70 -16.08
CA ARG A 69 -19.96 -9.96 -15.10
C ARG A 69 -20.56 -8.69 -14.49
N SER A 70 -20.18 -7.50 -14.95
CA SER A 70 -20.51 -6.22 -14.30
C SER A 70 -20.11 -6.17 -12.82
N LEU A 71 -19.15 -7.00 -12.43
CA LEU A 71 -18.57 -7.05 -11.09
C LEU A 71 -17.23 -6.34 -11.15
N LEU A 72 -17.29 -5.02 -11.31
CA LEU A 72 -16.08 -4.23 -11.43
C LEU A 72 -15.91 -3.25 -10.28
N VAL A 73 -14.80 -3.41 -9.58
CA VAL A 73 -14.21 -2.40 -8.70
C VAL A 73 -12.91 -1.98 -9.38
N THR A 74 -12.98 -0.97 -10.26
CA THR A 74 -11.80 -0.21 -10.73
C THR A 74 -11.62 1.03 -9.87
N CYS A 75 -10.39 1.57 -9.80
CA CYS A 75 -10.11 2.87 -9.18
C CYS A 75 -11.04 3.99 -9.71
N GLU A 76 -11.46 3.92 -10.98
CA GLU A 76 -12.39 4.88 -11.57
C GLU A 76 -13.83 4.69 -11.05
N MET A 77 -14.25 3.43 -10.83
CA MET A 77 -15.48 3.13 -10.10
C MET A 77 -15.35 3.43 -8.61
N ILE A 78 -14.24 3.24 -7.91
CA ILE A 78 -14.11 3.72 -6.52
C ILE A 78 -14.16 5.25 -6.47
N THR A 79 -13.58 5.96 -7.44
CA THR A 79 -13.64 7.44 -7.45
C THR A 79 -15.06 7.92 -7.84
N GLN A 80 -15.71 7.32 -8.84
CA GLN A 80 -17.10 7.65 -9.21
C GLN A 80 -18.14 7.16 -8.18
N GLN A 81 -17.91 6.03 -7.54
CA GLN A 81 -18.75 5.45 -6.49
C GLN A 81 -18.46 6.13 -5.15
N ALA A 82 -17.25 6.58 -4.83
CA ALA A 82 -16.99 7.41 -3.64
C ALA A 82 -17.59 8.82 -3.79
N HIS A 83 -17.69 9.35 -5.01
CA HIS A 83 -18.47 10.56 -5.30
C HIS A 83 -20.00 10.33 -5.19
N ALA A 84 -20.51 9.10 -5.35
CA ALA A 84 -21.96 8.82 -5.44
C ALA A 84 -22.56 7.95 -4.31
N HIS A 85 -21.77 7.19 -3.57
CA HIS A 85 -22.22 6.20 -2.57
C HIS A 85 -21.51 6.43 -1.25
N LEU A 86 -22.30 6.56 -0.20
CA LEU A 86 -21.83 6.62 1.18
C LEU A 86 -21.57 5.19 1.66
N VAL A 87 -20.61 5.03 2.56
CA VAL A 87 -20.39 3.76 3.26
C VAL A 87 -21.19 3.74 4.55
N SER A 88 -21.93 2.67 4.80
CA SER A 88 -22.60 2.45 6.09
C SER A 88 -21.59 2.16 7.20
N TRP A 89 -22.01 2.31 8.45
CA TRP A 89 -21.16 1.95 9.59
C TRP A 89 -20.66 0.49 9.54
N GLY A 90 -21.51 -0.45 9.10
CA GLY A 90 -21.10 -1.85 8.95
C GLY A 90 -20.02 -2.04 7.90
N GLU A 91 -20.10 -1.32 6.79
CA GLU A 91 -19.08 -1.33 5.73
C GLU A 91 -17.80 -0.65 6.21
N VAL A 92 -17.89 0.45 6.97
CA VAL A 92 -16.71 1.08 7.59
C VAL A 92 -15.96 0.07 8.47
N LEU A 93 -16.66 -0.66 9.33
CA LEU A 93 -16.04 -1.69 10.16
C LEU A 93 -15.41 -2.80 9.32
N LYS A 94 -16.13 -3.30 8.31
CA LYS A 94 -15.66 -4.42 7.47
C LYS A 94 -14.43 -4.06 6.63
N VAL A 95 -14.42 -2.87 6.04
CA VAL A 95 -13.27 -2.37 5.28
C VAL A 95 -12.09 -2.10 6.21
N SER A 96 -12.32 -1.44 7.35
CA SER A 96 -11.27 -1.17 8.34
C SER A 96 -10.65 -2.47 8.86
N GLU A 97 -11.48 -3.48 9.15
CA GLU A 97 -11.02 -4.80 9.60
C GLU A 97 -10.14 -5.46 8.53
N GLY A 98 -10.59 -5.49 7.27
CA GLY A 98 -9.80 -6.06 6.18
C GLY A 98 -8.46 -5.35 5.97
N ILE A 99 -8.42 -4.02 6.11
CA ILE A 99 -7.18 -3.24 6.09
C ILE A 99 -6.26 -3.65 7.25
N ALA A 100 -6.79 -3.65 8.47
CA ALA A 100 -6.02 -3.95 9.68
C ALA A 100 -5.47 -5.39 9.65
N VAL A 101 -6.30 -6.37 9.29
CA VAL A 101 -5.90 -7.78 9.14
C VAL A 101 -4.86 -7.94 8.03
N GLY A 102 -5.06 -7.26 6.89
CA GLY A 102 -4.10 -7.29 5.78
C GLY A 102 -2.74 -6.73 6.18
N LEU A 103 -2.70 -5.55 6.81
CA LEU A 103 -1.46 -4.92 7.26
C LEU A 103 -0.80 -5.74 8.39
N ALA A 104 -1.59 -6.26 9.33
CA ALA A 104 -1.12 -7.15 10.39
C ALA A 104 -0.44 -8.39 9.81
N HIS A 105 -1.03 -9.00 8.78
CA HIS A 105 -0.43 -10.13 8.09
C HIS A 105 0.88 -9.74 7.40
N LEU A 106 0.92 -8.60 6.70
CA LEU A 106 2.14 -8.13 6.02
C LEU A 106 3.26 -7.83 7.03
N HIS A 107 2.95 -7.09 8.09
CA HIS A 107 3.88 -6.65 9.12
C HIS A 107 4.35 -7.78 10.03
N GLY A 108 3.52 -8.82 10.22
CA GLY A 108 3.84 -9.97 11.06
C GLY A 108 4.90 -10.90 10.47
N GLU A 109 5.68 -11.51 11.36
CA GLU A 109 6.54 -12.65 11.06
C GLU A 109 5.74 -13.96 11.22
N LEU A 110 5.86 -14.87 10.26
CA LEU A 110 5.39 -16.24 10.40
C LEU A 110 6.59 -17.18 10.46
N PRO A 111 6.75 -17.98 11.53
CA PRO A 111 7.86 -18.90 11.64
C PRO A 111 7.75 -19.99 10.55
N PRO A 112 8.90 -20.51 10.07
CA PRO A 112 8.89 -21.64 9.14
C PRO A 112 8.17 -22.84 9.76
N ASN A 113 7.41 -23.55 8.93
CA ASN A 113 6.77 -24.80 9.31
C ASN A 113 7.23 -25.94 8.39
N LYS A 114 6.67 -27.15 8.55
CA LYS A 114 7.10 -28.32 7.76
C LYS A 114 6.80 -28.21 6.26
N LEU A 115 5.88 -27.34 5.86
CA LEU A 115 5.33 -27.21 4.50
C LEU A 115 5.78 -25.91 3.81
N GLU A 116 5.99 -24.85 4.59
CA GLU A 116 6.26 -23.51 4.07
C GLU A 116 7.48 -22.89 4.76
N ALA A 117 8.29 -22.18 3.97
CA ALA A 117 9.31 -21.29 4.50
C ALA A 117 8.65 -20.17 5.30
N GLY A 118 9.33 -19.70 6.36
CA GLY A 118 8.81 -18.63 7.19
C GLY A 118 8.58 -17.34 6.39
N LYS A 119 7.56 -16.57 6.76
CA LYS A 119 7.28 -15.26 6.16
C LYS A 119 7.96 -14.18 7.01
N PRO A 120 8.90 -13.40 6.46
CA PRO A 120 9.43 -12.26 7.18
C PRO A 120 8.39 -11.11 7.29
N PRO A 121 8.56 -10.19 8.23
CA PRO A 121 7.89 -8.89 8.22
C PRO A 121 8.10 -8.18 6.88
N LEU A 122 7.06 -7.52 6.38
CA LEU A 122 7.07 -6.82 5.11
C LEU A 122 6.40 -5.45 5.26
N ALA A 123 7.12 -4.40 4.91
CA ALA A 123 6.57 -3.04 4.82
C ALA A 123 6.11 -2.76 3.38
N HIS A 124 4.92 -2.21 3.22
CA HIS A 124 4.29 -1.93 1.93
C HIS A 124 4.93 -0.74 1.20
N ARG A 125 5.18 0.35 1.93
CA ARG A 125 5.88 1.58 1.50
C ARG A 125 5.18 2.47 0.46
N ASP A 126 4.09 2.01 -0.14
CA ASP A 126 3.15 2.84 -0.91
C ASP A 126 1.70 2.57 -0.51
N PHE A 127 1.43 2.48 0.80
CA PHE A 127 0.07 2.24 1.29
C PHE A 127 -0.79 3.50 1.05
N LYS A 128 -1.97 3.32 0.44
CA LYS A 128 -2.93 4.38 0.08
C LYS A 128 -4.25 3.77 -0.34
N SER A 129 -5.32 4.55 -0.40
CA SER A 129 -6.67 4.06 -0.75
C SER A 129 -6.72 3.37 -2.12
N LYS A 130 -5.98 3.86 -3.12
CA LYS A 130 -5.87 3.21 -4.45
C LYS A 130 -5.25 1.80 -4.43
N ASN A 131 -4.50 1.48 -3.38
CA ASN A 131 -3.84 0.18 -3.20
C ASN A 131 -4.63 -0.73 -2.23
N VAL A 132 -5.86 -0.34 -1.88
CA VAL A 132 -6.83 -1.16 -1.14
C VAL A 132 -7.98 -1.51 -2.09
N LEU A 133 -8.12 -2.78 -2.42
CA LEU A 133 -9.18 -3.31 -3.26
C LEU A 133 -10.35 -3.77 -2.39
N LEU A 134 -11.58 -3.51 -2.83
CA LEU A 134 -12.79 -4.00 -2.19
C LEU A 134 -13.36 -5.16 -3.00
N LYS A 135 -13.69 -6.27 -2.32
CA LYS A 135 -14.44 -7.38 -2.91
C LYS A 135 -15.94 -7.04 -2.94
N ALA A 136 -16.71 -7.84 -3.65
CA ALA A 136 -18.17 -7.69 -3.76
C ALA A 136 -18.89 -7.72 -2.40
N ASP A 137 -18.31 -8.37 -1.39
CA ASP A 137 -18.86 -8.42 -0.04
C ASP A 137 -18.37 -7.26 0.85
N MET A 138 -17.68 -6.26 0.32
CA MET A 138 -17.03 -5.15 1.03
C MET A 138 -15.84 -5.55 1.92
N SER A 139 -15.31 -6.77 1.81
CA SER A 139 -14.02 -7.09 2.42
C SER A 139 -12.88 -6.42 1.66
N ALA A 140 -11.88 -5.91 2.40
CA ALA A 140 -10.72 -5.22 1.82
C ALA A 140 -9.53 -6.17 1.60
N CYS A 141 -8.73 -5.89 0.56
CA CYS A 141 -7.48 -6.58 0.25
C CYS A 141 -6.41 -5.58 -0.16
N ILE A 142 -5.18 -5.78 0.31
CA ILE A 142 -4.03 -4.91 -0.01
C ILE A 142 -3.42 -5.37 -1.33
N ALA A 143 -3.10 -4.41 -2.20
CA ALA A 143 -2.55 -4.63 -3.54
C ALA A 143 -1.34 -3.73 -3.80
N ASP A 144 -0.64 -4.00 -4.91
CA ASP A 144 0.54 -3.26 -5.38
C ASP A 144 1.78 -3.30 -4.46
N PHE A 145 2.39 -4.49 -4.41
CA PHE A 145 3.63 -4.74 -3.66
C PHE A 145 4.90 -4.32 -4.41
N GLY A 146 4.81 -3.47 -5.43
CA GLY A 146 5.96 -3.10 -6.28
C GLY A 146 7.11 -2.43 -5.53
N LEU A 147 6.82 -1.78 -4.40
CA LEU A 147 7.80 -1.10 -3.54
C LEU A 147 8.03 -1.79 -2.18
N ALA A 148 7.38 -2.93 -1.97
CA ALA A 148 7.41 -3.64 -0.71
C ALA A 148 8.83 -4.06 -0.32
N LEU A 149 9.13 -4.00 0.97
CA LEU A 149 10.43 -4.36 1.54
C LEU A 149 10.25 -5.42 2.62
N ALA A 150 10.87 -6.58 2.42
CA ALA A 150 10.91 -7.66 3.40
C ALA A 150 12.10 -7.50 4.35
N PHE A 151 11.94 -7.94 5.60
CA PHE A 151 12.97 -7.92 6.64
C PHE A 151 13.26 -9.33 7.16
N PRO A 152 14.11 -10.13 6.47
CA PRO A 152 14.38 -11.49 6.88
C PRO A 152 15.24 -11.57 8.14
N THR A 153 14.80 -12.39 9.09
CA THR A 153 15.50 -12.68 10.34
C THR A 153 16.85 -13.36 10.06
N GLY A 154 17.95 -12.82 10.61
CA GLY A 154 19.30 -13.40 10.49
C GLY A 154 20.13 -12.97 9.27
N VAL A 155 19.62 -12.09 8.41
CA VAL A 155 20.42 -11.48 7.33
C VAL A 155 21.17 -10.27 7.91
N ALA A 156 22.48 -10.16 7.62
CA ALA A 156 23.29 -9.04 8.07
C ALA A 156 22.63 -7.71 7.67
N THR A 157 22.34 -6.88 8.67
CA THR A 157 21.63 -5.59 8.59
C THR A 157 22.05 -4.77 7.36
N GLY A 158 23.34 -4.75 7.00
CA GLY A 158 23.88 -4.01 5.87
C GLY A 158 23.20 -4.21 4.50
N GLN A 159 22.71 -5.41 4.14
CA GLN A 159 22.07 -5.63 2.83
C GLN A 159 20.64 -5.08 2.76
N ALA A 160 19.81 -5.35 3.78
CA ALA A 160 18.47 -4.79 3.89
C ALA A 160 18.52 -3.25 4.00
N HIS A 161 19.51 -2.72 4.74
CA HIS A 161 19.72 -1.27 4.86
C HIS A 161 20.14 -0.63 3.53
N GLY A 162 20.93 -1.32 2.70
CA GLY A 162 21.33 -0.83 1.37
C GLY A 162 20.15 -0.72 0.40
N GLN A 163 19.28 -1.74 0.37
CA GLN A 163 18.07 -1.73 -0.45
C GLN A 163 17.05 -0.69 0.02
N ALA A 164 16.89 -0.54 1.34
CA ALA A 164 16.06 0.49 1.95
C ALA A 164 16.54 1.91 1.59
N ARG A 165 17.85 2.17 1.70
CA ARG A 165 18.49 3.44 1.32
C ARG A 165 18.31 3.78 -0.15
N HIS A 166 18.60 2.83 -1.04
CA HIS A 166 18.48 3.05 -2.49
C HIS A 166 17.02 3.29 -2.89
N SER A 167 16.07 2.61 -2.25
CA SER A 167 14.66 2.83 -2.52
C SER A 167 14.14 4.16 -1.95
N GLN A 168 14.62 4.62 -0.79
CA GLN A 168 14.26 5.94 -0.25
C GLN A 168 14.78 7.09 -1.12
N LEU A 169 16.03 7.00 -1.60
CA LEU A 169 16.59 7.97 -2.54
C LEU A 169 15.72 8.05 -3.81
N ALA A 170 15.27 6.91 -4.34
CA ALA A 170 14.31 6.89 -5.45
C ALA A 170 12.99 7.57 -5.06
N THR A 171 12.45 7.33 -3.86
CA THR A 171 11.22 7.97 -3.37
C THR A 171 11.32 9.49 -3.23
N GLN A 172 12.46 10.01 -2.77
CA GLN A 172 12.66 11.46 -2.62
C GLN A 172 13.03 12.18 -3.92
N GLU A 173 13.76 11.53 -4.84
CA GLU A 173 14.14 12.10 -6.14
C GLU A 173 13.01 12.09 -7.19
N GLY A 174 11.77 11.80 -6.78
CA GLY A 174 10.57 11.83 -7.62
C GLY A 174 10.05 10.46 -8.07
N GLY A 175 10.62 9.37 -7.55
CA GLY A 175 10.26 8.00 -7.86
C GLY A 175 9.33 7.35 -6.84
N VAL A 176 8.03 7.39 -7.14
CA VAL A 176 6.98 6.47 -6.69
C VAL A 176 6.70 6.44 -5.17
N GLY A 177 5.67 7.21 -4.83
CA GLY A 177 4.97 7.30 -3.55
C GLY A 177 4.01 8.49 -3.70
N THR A 178 2.73 8.32 -3.39
CA THR A 178 1.81 9.47 -3.48
C THR A 178 2.17 10.41 -2.34
N ARG A 179 2.91 11.51 -2.60
CA ARG A 179 3.52 12.41 -1.60
C ARG A 179 2.62 12.74 -0.41
N ARG A 180 1.33 12.88 -0.69
CA ARG A 180 0.22 13.07 0.25
C ARG A 180 0.16 12.07 1.42
N TYR A 181 0.58 10.83 1.20
CA TYR A 181 0.55 9.75 2.19
C TYR A 181 1.89 9.53 2.89
N MET A 182 2.92 10.33 2.56
CA MET A 182 4.24 10.20 3.18
C MET A 182 4.22 10.68 4.63
N ALA A 183 4.76 9.86 5.53
CA ALA A 183 4.95 10.22 6.92
C ALA A 183 5.95 11.39 7.09
N PRO A 184 5.89 12.15 8.20
CA PRO A 184 6.77 13.30 8.44
C PRO A 184 8.26 12.98 8.25
N GLU A 185 8.74 11.86 8.79
CA GLU A 185 10.14 11.43 8.69
C GLU A 185 10.55 11.05 7.26
N VAL A 186 9.59 10.66 6.42
CA VAL A 186 9.81 10.38 4.99
C VAL A 186 9.95 11.69 4.22
N LEU A 187 9.12 12.67 4.56
CA LEU A 187 9.15 14.01 3.97
C LEU A 187 10.44 14.76 4.34
N GLU A 188 10.92 14.62 5.58
CA GLU A 188 12.20 15.21 6.03
C GLU A 188 13.43 14.44 5.54
N GLY A 189 13.27 13.19 5.12
CA GLY A 189 14.39 12.30 4.78
C GLY A 189 15.17 11.80 6.01
N SER A 190 14.58 11.90 7.20
CA SER A 190 15.18 11.58 8.50
C SER A 190 14.92 10.13 8.97
N ILE A 191 14.53 9.23 8.04
CA ILE A 191 14.16 7.84 8.35
C ILE A 191 15.32 7.05 8.99
N CYS A 192 15.04 6.44 10.14
CA CYS A 192 15.88 5.37 10.71
C CYS A 192 15.67 4.07 9.92
N PHE A 193 16.72 3.51 9.32
CA PHE A 193 16.62 2.30 8.47
C PHE A 193 16.49 0.99 9.27
N ASN A 194 15.48 0.87 10.13
CA ASN A 194 15.15 -0.36 10.84
C ASN A 194 13.75 -0.85 10.45
N GLN A 195 13.45 -2.12 10.72
CA GLN A 195 12.18 -2.75 10.40
C GLN A 195 10.98 -1.94 10.90
N ASP A 196 10.94 -1.67 12.21
CA ASP A 196 9.78 -1.05 12.86
C ASP A 196 9.48 0.34 12.30
N GLN A 197 10.50 1.10 11.89
CA GLN A 197 10.30 2.40 11.26
C GLN A 197 9.51 2.28 9.95
N PHE A 198 9.82 1.29 9.11
CA PHE A 198 9.09 1.09 7.86
C PHE A 198 7.66 0.63 8.09
N LEU A 199 7.42 -0.19 9.12
CA LEU A 199 6.06 -0.59 9.51
C LEU A 199 5.26 0.61 10.01
N ARG A 200 5.87 1.49 10.81
CA ARG A 200 5.26 2.74 11.32
C ARG A 200 4.95 3.76 10.21
N ILE A 201 5.70 3.75 9.12
CA ILE A 201 5.41 4.56 7.92
C ILE A 201 4.12 4.08 7.25
N ASP A 202 3.92 2.76 7.10
CA ASP A 202 2.66 2.22 6.59
C ASP A 202 1.48 2.57 7.50
N MET A 203 1.69 2.57 8.83
CA MET A 203 0.64 2.91 9.79
C MET A 203 0.22 4.37 9.73
N TYR A 204 1.14 5.30 9.45
CA TYR A 204 0.80 6.69 9.16
C TYR A 204 -0.15 6.79 7.96
N ALA A 205 0.20 6.12 6.86
CA ALA A 205 -0.62 6.10 5.67
C ALA A 205 -1.97 5.38 5.90
N CYS A 206 -1.99 4.33 6.73
CA CYS A 206 -3.21 3.65 7.16
C CYS A 206 -4.17 4.62 7.86
N GLY A 207 -3.68 5.46 8.76
CA GLY A 207 -4.49 6.51 9.40
C GLY A 207 -5.17 7.43 8.39
N LEU A 208 -4.47 7.83 7.32
CA LEU A 208 -5.05 8.66 6.27
C LEU A 208 -6.13 7.92 5.46
N VAL A 209 -5.94 6.63 5.15
CA VAL A 209 -6.93 5.81 4.45
C VAL A 209 -8.18 5.58 5.32
N LEU A 210 -8.00 5.35 6.62
CA LEU A 210 -9.12 5.25 7.56
C LEU A 210 -9.87 6.59 7.70
N TRP A 211 -9.18 7.73 7.64
CA TRP A 211 -9.83 9.04 7.58
C TRP A 211 -10.68 9.21 6.31
N GLU A 212 -10.17 8.78 5.14
CA GLU A 212 -10.95 8.80 3.89
C GLU A 212 -12.26 8.00 4.06
N LEU A 213 -12.17 6.83 4.69
CA LEU A 213 -13.32 5.97 4.96
C LEU A 213 -14.33 6.63 5.91
N ILE A 214 -13.86 7.25 7.00
CA ILE A 214 -14.71 7.99 7.95
C ILE A 214 -15.41 9.17 7.26
N SER A 215 -14.70 9.91 6.39
CA SER A 215 -15.23 11.09 5.71
C SER A 215 -16.43 10.80 4.80
N ARG A 216 -16.62 9.52 4.42
CA ARG A 216 -17.70 9.03 3.57
C ARG A 216 -18.73 8.17 4.33
N CYS A 217 -18.63 8.11 5.65
CA CYS A 217 -19.55 7.32 6.48
C CYS A 217 -20.94 7.97 6.57
N SER A 218 -21.99 7.24 6.21
CA SER A 218 -23.38 7.71 6.33
C SER A 218 -23.91 7.75 7.76
N ALA A 219 -23.19 7.17 8.72
CA ALA A 219 -23.57 7.18 10.14
C ALA A 219 -23.16 8.47 10.86
N GLN A 220 -22.42 9.38 10.19
CA GLN A 220 -22.12 10.69 10.75
C GLN A 220 -23.39 11.55 10.89
N ASP A 221 -23.40 12.45 11.86
CA ASP A 221 -24.52 13.37 12.05
C ASP A 221 -24.50 14.50 11.00
N GLY A 222 -25.54 14.58 10.17
CA GLY A 222 -25.68 15.62 9.14
C GLY A 222 -25.23 15.20 7.74
N PRO A 223 -25.19 16.15 6.78
CA PRO A 223 -24.87 15.83 5.40
C PRO A 223 -23.42 15.37 5.23
N VAL A 224 -23.21 14.37 4.37
CA VAL A 224 -21.87 13.92 4.00
C VAL A 224 -21.37 14.72 2.80
N GLU A 225 -20.31 15.50 3.03
CA GLU A 225 -19.64 16.29 1.99
C GLU A 225 -18.99 15.39 0.92
N GLU A 226 -18.61 16.00 -0.21
CA GLU A 226 -17.93 15.30 -1.30
C GLU A 226 -16.62 14.65 -0.83
N TYR A 227 -16.23 13.59 -1.55
CA TYR A 227 -14.96 12.93 -1.31
C TYR A 227 -13.80 13.88 -1.61
N LEU A 228 -12.83 13.93 -0.69
CA LEU A 228 -11.58 14.66 -0.82
C LEU A 228 -10.43 13.72 -0.52
N LEU A 229 -9.32 13.89 -1.23
CA LEU A 229 -8.07 13.23 -0.86
C LEU A 229 -7.54 13.80 0.48
N PRO A 230 -6.78 13.02 1.27
CA PRO A 230 -6.16 13.53 2.49
C PRO A 230 -5.35 14.79 2.19
N PHE A 231 -5.46 15.87 2.96
CA PHE A 231 -4.76 17.14 2.67
C PHE A 231 -5.22 17.90 1.41
N GLU A 232 -6.29 17.50 0.71
CA GLU A 232 -6.75 18.23 -0.48
C GLU A 232 -7.29 19.63 -0.14
N GLU A 233 -7.96 19.79 0.99
CA GLU A 233 -8.47 21.08 1.48
C GLU A 233 -7.30 22.04 1.82
N GLU A 234 -6.19 21.49 2.30
CA GLU A 234 -5.05 22.23 2.84
C GLU A 234 -4.01 22.59 1.78
N VAL A 235 -3.72 21.68 0.83
CA VAL A 235 -2.65 21.85 -0.17
C VAL A 235 -3.08 21.57 -1.61
N GLY A 236 -4.38 21.38 -1.86
CA GLY A 236 -4.94 21.12 -3.18
C GLY A 236 -4.66 19.70 -3.69
N GLN A 237 -5.02 19.42 -4.95
CA GLN A 237 -4.99 18.08 -5.55
C GLN A 237 -3.59 17.56 -5.90
N HIS A 238 -2.66 18.46 -6.25
CA HIS A 238 -1.33 18.09 -6.76
C HIS A 238 -0.21 18.78 -5.96
N PRO A 239 -0.05 18.47 -4.66
CA PRO A 239 0.95 19.12 -3.84
C PRO A 239 2.37 18.74 -4.27
N SER A 240 3.26 19.72 -4.22
CA SER A 240 4.70 19.50 -4.30
C SER A 240 5.23 18.83 -3.02
N LEU A 241 6.50 18.44 -3.03
CA LEU A 241 7.15 17.93 -1.81
C LEU A 241 7.23 19.03 -0.73
N GLU A 242 7.51 20.27 -1.14
CA GLU A 242 7.63 21.42 -0.26
C GLU A 242 6.29 21.76 0.41
N ASP A 243 5.18 21.71 -0.34
CA ASP A 243 3.84 21.91 0.21
C ASP A 243 3.52 20.88 1.30
N MET A 244 3.87 19.61 1.06
CA MET A 244 3.67 18.54 2.03
C MET A 244 4.58 18.68 3.25
N GLN A 245 5.84 19.07 3.08
CA GLN A 245 6.76 19.34 4.20
C GLN A 245 6.22 20.48 5.06
N GLU A 246 5.82 21.59 4.44
CA GLU A 246 5.26 22.75 5.13
C GLU A 246 4.00 22.38 5.92
N ALA A 247 3.07 21.65 5.31
CA ALA A 247 1.83 21.25 5.97
C ALA A 247 2.05 20.20 7.07
N VAL A 248 2.69 19.07 6.75
CA VAL A 248 2.75 17.88 7.62
C VAL A 248 3.86 17.94 8.65
N VAL A 249 5.01 18.50 8.28
CA VAL A 249 6.20 18.55 9.13
C VAL A 249 6.22 19.84 9.94
N HIS A 250 6.21 20.99 9.27
CA HIS A 250 6.41 22.29 9.92
C HIS A 250 5.16 22.77 10.68
N LYS A 251 3.99 22.71 10.03
CA LYS A 251 2.71 23.12 10.65
C LYS A 251 2.03 21.99 11.41
N ARG A 252 2.49 20.74 11.25
CA ARG A 252 1.91 19.55 11.87
C ARG A 252 0.41 19.38 11.58
N LEU A 253 -0.03 19.80 10.40
CA LEU A 253 -1.40 19.64 9.95
C LEU A 253 -1.71 18.17 9.69
N ARG A 254 -2.98 17.83 9.84
CA ARG A 254 -3.59 16.54 9.49
C ARG A 254 -4.95 16.84 8.83
N PRO A 255 -5.49 15.91 8.02
CA PRO A 255 -6.79 16.08 7.43
C PRO A 255 -7.85 16.42 8.48
N ARG A 256 -8.69 17.41 8.18
CA ARG A 256 -9.68 17.92 9.12
C ARG A 256 -10.65 16.83 9.58
N ILE A 257 -10.84 16.76 10.91
CA ILE A 257 -11.91 15.97 11.53
C ILE A 257 -13.04 16.94 11.89
N ARG A 258 -14.27 16.65 11.47
CA ARG A 258 -15.42 17.49 11.80
C ARG A 258 -16.01 17.08 13.15
N ASP A 259 -16.36 18.07 13.98
CA ASP A 259 -16.89 17.82 15.34
C ASP A 259 -18.13 16.94 15.35
N HIS A 260 -18.98 17.02 14.32
CA HIS A 260 -20.19 16.20 14.22
C HIS A 260 -19.92 14.72 13.93
N TRP A 261 -18.75 14.35 13.40
CA TRP A 261 -18.38 12.94 13.20
C TRP A 261 -18.26 12.21 14.54
N ARG A 262 -17.72 12.88 15.56
CA ARG A 262 -17.53 12.36 16.92
C ARG A 262 -18.83 12.12 17.69
N LYS A 263 -19.97 12.60 17.20
CA LYS A 263 -21.28 12.31 17.82
C LYS A 263 -21.69 10.85 17.69
N HIS A 264 -21.21 10.15 16.65
CA HIS A 264 -21.43 8.71 16.51
C HIS A 264 -20.39 7.96 17.36
N PRO A 265 -20.79 7.15 18.35
CA PRO A 265 -19.85 6.55 19.32
C PRO A 265 -18.81 5.64 18.66
N GLY A 266 -19.18 4.97 17.57
CA GLY A 266 -18.23 4.14 16.82
C GLY A 266 -17.22 4.95 16.00
N LEU A 267 -17.65 6.11 15.46
CA LEU A 267 -16.75 6.97 14.69
C LEU A 267 -15.79 7.69 15.64
N ASP A 268 -16.23 8.07 16.84
CA ASP A 268 -15.40 8.72 17.86
C ASP A 268 -14.14 7.88 18.18
N VAL A 269 -14.32 6.58 18.45
CA VAL A 269 -13.22 5.63 18.70
C VAL A 269 -12.34 5.43 17.46
N LEU A 270 -12.95 5.37 16.28
CA LEU A 270 -12.18 5.18 15.04
C LEU A 270 -11.37 6.43 14.69
N ILE A 271 -11.87 7.62 15.01
CA ILE A 271 -11.16 8.90 14.89
C ILE A 271 -9.95 8.92 15.83
N ASP A 272 -10.10 8.50 17.09
CA ASP A 272 -8.95 8.42 18.00
C ASP A 272 -7.90 7.43 17.48
N THR A 273 -8.35 6.31 16.91
CA THR A 273 -7.48 5.32 16.25
C THR A 273 -6.72 5.91 15.06
N VAL A 274 -7.41 6.68 14.21
CA VAL A 274 -6.78 7.44 13.12
C VAL A 274 -5.75 8.42 13.65
N GLN A 275 -6.08 9.14 14.72
CA GLN A 275 -5.20 10.15 15.29
C GLN A 275 -3.91 9.59 15.87
N GLU A 276 -3.99 8.42 16.49
CA GLU A 276 -2.80 7.69 16.96
C GLU A 276 -2.03 7.05 15.79
N CYS A 277 -2.69 6.58 14.73
CA CYS A 277 -2.00 6.04 13.55
C CYS A 277 -1.15 7.09 12.84
N TRP A 278 -1.63 8.33 12.71
CA TRP A 278 -0.93 9.39 12.00
C TRP A 278 -0.12 10.33 12.90
N ASP A 279 0.21 9.89 14.12
CA ASP A 279 1.00 10.69 15.05
C ASP A 279 2.30 11.16 14.40
N HIS A 280 2.73 12.38 14.74
CA HIS A 280 3.98 12.93 14.25
C HIS A 280 5.16 12.10 14.76
N ASP A 281 5.12 11.67 16.02
CA ASP A 281 6.07 10.70 16.56
C ASP A 281 5.75 9.30 16.06
N SER A 282 6.65 8.73 15.27
CA SER A 282 6.49 7.37 14.75
C SER A 282 6.41 6.31 15.84
N GLU A 283 7.01 6.52 17.02
CA GLU A 283 6.98 5.54 18.11
C GLU A 283 5.64 5.47 18.82
N ALA A 284 4.87 6.56 18.79
CA ALA A 284 3.53 6.65 19.35
C ALA A 284 2.47 5.99 18.47
N ARG A 285 2.80 5.64 17.22
CA ARG A 285 1.84 5.09 16.26
C ARG A 285 1.41 3.68 16.63
N LEU A 286 0.12 3.41 16.47
CA LEU A 286 -0.45 2.08 16.65
C LEU A 286 0.14 1.08 15.67
N SER A 287 0.25 -0.18 16.11
CA SER A 287 0.47 -1.31 15.22
C SER A 287 -0.82 -1.72 14.50
N ALA A 288 -0.71 -2.41 13.37
CA ALA A 288 -1.86 -2.95 12.64
C ALA A 288 -2.71 -3.90 13.52
N ASN A 289 -2.08 -4.69 14.39
CA ASN A 289 -2.79 -5.55 15.34
C ASN A 289 -3.63 -4.74 16.33
N CYS A 290 -3.07 -3.67 16.90
CA CYS A 290 -3.79 -2.80 17.82
C CYS A 290 -5.01 -2.14 17.14
N VAL A 291 -4.88 -1.72 15.89
CA VAL A 291 -6.00 -1.21 15.09
C VAL A 291 -7.07 -2.30 14.92
N GLY A 292 -6.68 -3.53 14.58
CA GLY A 292 -7.59 -4.68 14.48
C GLY A 292 -8.34 -4.99 15.77
N GLU A 293 -7.67 -4.95 16.93
CA GLU A 293 -8.29 -5.15 18.24
C GLU A 293 -9.34 -4.08 18.58
N ARG A 294 -9.07 -2.82 18.21
CA ARG A 294 -10.04 -1.72 18.38
C ARG A 294 -11.27 -1.92 17.50
N ILE A 295 -11.09 -2.31 16.24
CA ILE A 295 -12.19 -2.61 15.32
C ILE A 295 -13.00 -3.81 15.81
N SER A 296 -12.34 -4.88 16.27
CA SER A 296 -13.02 -6.04 16.87
C SER A 296 -13.84 -5.67 18.10
N SER A 297 -13.35 -4.72 18.91
CA SER A 297 -14.09 -4.19 20.06
C SER A 297 -15.32 -3.39 19.61
N LEU A 298 -15.21 -2.62 18.53
CA LEU A 298 -16.32 -1.84 17.97
C LEU A 298 -17.48 -2.71 17.47
N TYR A 299 -17.19 -3.88 16.89
CA TYR A 299 -18.24 -4.85 16.54
C TYR A 299 -19.10 -5.27 17.74
N LYS A 300 -18.54 -5.23 18.95
CA LYS A 300 -19.24 -5.61 20.20
C LYS A 300 -19.95 -4.43 20.85
N THR A 301 -19.35 -3.24 20.84
CA THR A 301 -19.86 -2.07 21.55
C THR A 301 -20.82 -1.22 20.72
N VAL A 302 -20.62 -1.17 19.41
CA VAL A 302 -21.43 -0.40 18.45
C VAL A 302 -21.69 -1.29 17.23
N PRO A 303 -22.54 -2.33 17.34
CA PRO A 303 -22.76 -3.27 16.24
C PRO A 303 -23.43 -2.59 15.03
N PRO A 304 -23.19 -3.10 13.81
CA PRO A 304 -23.93 -2.64 12.62
C PRO A 304 -25.44 -2.85 12.80
N THR A 305 -26.25 -1.85 12.43
CA THR A 305 -27.70 -2.04 12.32
C THR A 305 -28.03 -3.04 11.20
N PRO A 306 -28.92 -4.02 11.43
CA PRO A 306 -29.36 -4.93 10.38
C PRO A 306 -29.99 -4.16 9.24
N THR A 307 -29.49 -4.34 8.02
CA THR A 307 -30.11 -3.80 6.81
C THR A 307 -31.44 -4.50 6.56
N ALA A 308 -32.48 -3.75 6.20
CA ALA A 308 -33.80 -4.26 5.83
C ALA A 308 -33.74 -5.02 4.50
N GLY A 309 -33.14 -6.21 4.54
CA GLY A 309 -32.86 -7.09 3.40
C GLY A 309 -32.36 -8.47 3.83
N ASP A 310 -31.83 -8.60 5.04
CA ASP A 310 -31.23 -9.85 5.55
C ASP A 310 -32.21 -10.80 6.26
N HIS A 311 -33.51 -10.71 5.96
CA HIS A 311 -34.48 -11.73 6.38
C HIS A 311 -34.45 -12.94 5.43
N LYS A 312 -33.34 -13.67 5.44
CA LYS A 312 -33.30 -15.10 5.09
C LYS A 312 -32.36 -15.82 6.06
N GLY A 313 -32.97 -16.43 7.08
CA GLY A 313 -32.33 -17.44 7.95
C GLY A 313 -31.67 -16.87 9.21
N MET A 314 -32.41 -16.86 10.31
CA MET A 314 -32.00 -16.38 11.64
C MET A 314 -31.22 -17.43 12.47
N ASP A 315 -30.50 -18.36 11.83
CA ASP A 315 -29.70 -19.36 12.54
C ASP A 315 -28.31 -19.47 11.89
N ASP A 316 -27.48 -18.44 12.05
CA ASP A 316 -26.02 -18.53 12.11
C ASP A 316 -25.43 -17.12 12.20
N PHE A 317 -25.33 -16.57 13.41
CA PHE A 317 -24.29 -15.59 13.70
C PHE A 317 -22.96 -16.35 13.70
N TYR A 318 -22.43 -16.58 12.49
CA TYR A 318 -21.11 -17.12 12.30
C TYR A 318 -20.09 -16.14 12.88
N VAL A 319 -19.58 -16.46 14.07
CA VAL A 319 -18.28 -15.98 14.53
C VAL A 319 -17.26 -16.82 13.76
N PRO A 320 -16.49 -16.26 12.81
CA PRO A 320 -15.39 -17.02 12.25
C PRO A 320 -14.37 -17.23 13.36
N GLU A 321 -14.28 -18.45 13.90
CA GLU A 321 -12.98 -18.91 14.40
C GLU A 321 -12.04 -18.83 13.21
N VAL A 322 -11.08 -17.90 13.27
CA VAL A 322 -10.02 -17.78 12.27
C VAL A 322 -9.15 -19.03 12.38
N ASN A 323 -9.56 -20.11 11.73
CA ASN A 323 -8.74 -21.27 11.55
C ASN A 323 -7.87 -21.05 10.31
N ILE A 324 -6.67 -20.52 10.56
CA ILE A 324 -5.62 -20.23 9.57
C ILE A 324 -5.33 -21.45 8.66
N LYS A 325 -5.67 -22.69 9.06
CA LYS A 325 -5.50 -23.89 8.24
C LYS A 325 -6.54 -24.06 7.13
N SER A 326 -7.77 -23.57 7.28
CA SER A 326 -8.82 -23.78 6.27
C SER A 326 -8.66 -22.88 5.03
N ALA A 327 -7.98 -21.74 5.16
CA ALA A 327 -7.78 -20.81 4.05
C ALA A 327 -6.72 -21.29 3.04
N LEU A 328 -5.94 -22.32 3.39
CA LEU A 328 -4.87 -22.87 2.54
C LEU A 328 -5.29 -24.14 1.77
N GLU A 329 -6.45 -24.74 2.04
CA GLU A 329 -6.83 -26.04 1.46
C GLU A 329 -7.74 -25.98 0.21
N THR A 330 -8.08 -24.81 -0.33
CA THR A 330 -8.86 -24.73 -1.59
C THR A 330 -8.01 -24.39 -2.83
N ALA A 331 -6.77 -24.84 -2.86
CA ALA A 331 -6.02 -24.98 -4.11
C ALA A 331 -6.25 -26.38 -4.69
N VAL A 332 -7.40 -26.57 -5.36
CA VAL A 332 -7.66 -27.80 -6.12
C VAL A 332 -6.66 -27.86 -7.29
N LEU A 333 -5.67 -28.74 -7.16
CA LEU A 333 -4.88 -29.27 -8.25
C LEU A 333 -5.82 -29.91 -9.27
N LEU A 334 -6.02 -29.26 -10.43
CA LEU A 334 -6.57 -29.93 -11.60
C LEU A 334 -5.47 -30.76 -12.29
N PRO A 335 -5.79 -31.96 -12.79
CA PRO A 335 -4.81 -32.88 -13.38
C PRO A 335 -4.33 -32.39 -14.76
N PRO A 336 -3.16 -32.87 -15.24
CA PRO A 336 -2.63 -32.48 -16.54
C PRO A 336 -3.54 -32.99 -17.66
N LYS A 337 -3.96 -32.11 -18.57
CA LYS A 337 -4.62 -32.55 -19.80
C LYS A 337 -3.59 -33.06 -20.79
N GLU A 338 -3.81 -34.32 -21.17
CA GLU A 338 -3.09 -35.09 -22.16
C GLU A 338 -3.06 -34.41 -23.53
N SER A 339 -1.93 -34.61 -24.20
CA SER A 339 -1.66 -34.39 -25.61
C SER A 339 -2.59 -35.17 -26.53
N SER A 340 -3.10 -34.51 -27.57
CA SER A 340 -3.61 -35.03 -28.87
C SER A 340 -4.09 -33.81 -29.67
N ILE A 341 -3.62 -33.42 -30.86
CA ILE A 341 -2.87 -34.01 -31.98
C ILE A 341 -1.95 -32.91 -32.53
#